data_AF-A0A954HAB6-F1
#
_entry.id   AF-A0A954HAB6-F1
#
_cell.length_a   1.000
_cell.length_b   1.000
_cell.length_c   1.000
_cell.angle_alpha   90.00
_cell.angle_beta   90.00
_cell.angle_gamma   90.00
#
_symmetry.space_group_name_H-M   'P 1'
#
loop_
_entity.id
_entity.type
_entity.pdbx_description
1 polymer ?
#
loop_
_entity_poly.entity_id
_entity_poly.type
_entity_poly.pdbx_seq_one_letter_code
_entity_poly.pdbx_strand_id
1 'polypeptide(L)' 'MTIDKSLRRGSRLVRSRNVLTRDERIERLQMEDRWDEESSPIGLPKVRVIKTVVGKKKKKTKKDEEK' A
#
# COMPACT_ATOMS: atom_id res chain seq x y z
N MET A 1 -13.87 32.38 13.61
CA MET A 1 -14.68 31.71 12.58
C MET A 1 -14.93 30.27 13.02
N THR A 2 -16.06 30.05 13.70
CA THR A 2 -16.44 28.75 14.25
C THR A 2 -17.16 27.96 13.16
N ILE A 3 -16.69 26.75 12.84
CA ILE A 3 -17.34 25.91 11.83
C ILE A 3 -18.46 25.09 12.50
N ASP A 4 -19.62 25.02 11.87
CA ASP A 4 -20.73 24.21 12.38
C ASP A 4 -20.40 22.71 12.33
N LYS A 5 -20.89 21.93 13.31
CA LYS A 5 -20.59 20.49 13.42
C LYS A 5 -21.03 19.70 12.18
N SER A 6 -22.10 20.12 11.51
CA SER A 6 -22.59 19.49 10.27
C SER A 6 -21.68 19.73 9.06
N LEU A 7 -20.92 20.84 9.07
CA LEU A 7 -19.97 21.20 8.03
C LEU A 7 -18.59 20.58 8.24
N ARG A 8 -18.40 19.87 9.36
CA ARG A 8 -17.16 19.20 9.69
C ARG A 8 -17.07 17.92 8.86
N ARG A 9 -16.25 17.94 7.80
CA ARG A 9 -16.02 16.76 6.95
C ARG A 9 -15.65 15.57 7.83
N GLY A 10 -16.34 14.45 7.62
CA GLY A 10 -15.99 13.15 8.22
C GLY A 10 -14.53 12.82 7.93
N SER A 11 -13.86 12.24 8.91
CA SER A 11 -12.43 11.94 8.90
C SER A 11 -11.91 11.49 7.53
N ARG A 12 -10.71 11.97 7.16
CA ARG A 12 -9.93 11.42 6.03
C ARG A 12 -9.96 9.89 6.05
N LEU A 13 -9.81 9.27 4.88
CA LEU A 13 -9.79 7.82 4.69
C LEU A 13 -9.06 7.12 5.87
N VAL A 14 -9.81 6.49 6.77
CA VAL A 14 -9.25 5.73 7.89
C VAL A 14 -8.60 4.43 7.38
N ARG A 15 -9.03 3.98 6.21
CA ARG A 15 -8.57 2.76 5.54
C ARG A 15 -7.27 2.99 4.76
N SER A 16 -6.45 1.95 4.69
CA SER A 16 -5.32 1.87 3.76
C SER A 16 -5.76 2.14 2.32
N ARG A 17 -4.98 2.92 1.57
CA ARG A 17 -5.17 3.09 0.12
C ARG A 17 -4.91 1.78 -0.63
N ASN A 18 -5.48 1.65 -1.83
CA ASN A 18 -5.25 0.49 -2.70
C ASN A 18 -4.01 0.64 -3.59
N VAL A 19 -3.67 1.88 -3.95
CA VAL A 19 -2.56 2.25 -4.84
C VAL A 19 -1.64 3.22 -4.11
N LEU A 20 -0.33 3.06 -4.31
CA LEU A 20 0.71 3.95 -3.79
C LEU A 20 0.53 5.40 -4.30
N THR A 21 1.07 6.39 -3.57
CA THR A 21 1.14 7.78 -4.05
C THR A 21 2.06 7.86 -5.26
N ARG A 22 2.10 9.01 -5.92
CA ARG A 22 2.85 9.17 -7.16
C ARG A 22 4.36 9.01 -6.95
N ASP A 23 4.88 9.66 -5.91
CA ASP A 23 6.23 9.53 -5.34
C ASP A 23 6.56 8.08 -5.01
N GLU A 24 5.78 7.42 -4.15
CA GLU A 24 5.93 5.99 -3.82
C GLU A 24 5.92 5.08 -5.07
N ARG A 25 5.15 5.43 -6.11
CA ARG A 25 5.13 4.68 -7.38
C ARG A 25 6.40 4.86 -8.19
N ILE A 26 6.95 6.07 -8.26
CA ILE A 26 8.19 6.34 -8.98
C ILE A 26 9.33 5.56 -8.32
N GLU A 27 9.47 5.64 -7.01
CA GLU A 27 10.46 4.87 -6.25
C GLU A 27 10.32 3.36 -6.51
N ARG A 28 9.08 2.86 -6.52
CA ARG A 28 8.84 1.44 -6.75
C ARG A 28 9.14 1.00 -8.19
N LEU A 29 8.85 1.85 -9.18
CA LEU A 29 9.16 1.58 -10.58
C LEU A 29 10.66 1.71 -10.86
N GLN A 30 11.37 2.60 -10.16
CA GLN A 30 12.84 2.67 -10.17
C GLN A 30 13.46 1.39 -9.64
N MET A 31 12.96 0.86 -8.50
CA MET A 31 13.41 -0.44 -7.97
C MET A 31 13.13 -1.63 -8.91
N GLU A 32 12.18 -1.49 -9.83
CA GLU A 32 11.76 -2.54 -10.76
C GLU A 32 12.36 -2.33 -12.17
N ASP A 33 13.31 -1.39 -12.33
CA ASP A 33 13.95 -1.00 -13.59
C ASP A 33 12.95 -0.65 -14.70
N ARG A 34 11.77 -0.15 -14.32
CA ARG A 34 10.65 0.24 -15.21
C ARG A 34 10.47 1.75 -15.30
N TRP A 35 11.37 2.51 -14.71
CA TRP A 35 11.34 3.97 -14.66
C TRP A 35 12.69 4.53 -15.01
N ASP A 36 12.69 5.53 -15.88
CA ASP A 36 13.87 6.32 -16.24
C ASP A 36 13.61 7.81 -15.99
N GLU A 37 14.65 8.63 -15.88
CA GLU A 37 14.54 10.07 -15.58
C GLU A 37 13.84 10.86 -16.69
N GLU A 38 13.91 10.37 -17.93
CA GLU A 38 13.18 10.93 -19.06
C GLU A 38 11.68 10.55 -19.08
N SER A 39 11.27 9.60 -18.23
CA SER A 39 9.88 9.13 -18.17
C SER A 39 8.96 10.19 -17.57
N SER A 40 7.77 10.35 -18.16
CA SER A 40 6.81 11.35 -17.70
C SER A 40 6.26 11.02 -16.30
N PRO A 41 6.31 11.94 -15.32
CA PRO A 41 5.84 11.71 -13.95
C PRO A 41 4.30 11.70 -13.83
N ILE A 42 3.59 11.58 -14.95
CA ILE A 42 2.13 11.56 -15.09
C ILE A 42 1.77 10.29 -15.87
N GLY A 43 0.60 9.70 -15.60
CA GLY A 43 0.16 8.49 -16.30
C GLY A 43 0.84 7.19 -15.86
N LEU A 44 1.51 7.20 -14.70
CA LEU A 44 2.21 6.02 -14.16
C LEU A 44 1.30 4.79 -14.03
N PRO A 45 1.85 3.56 -14.22
CA PRO A 45 1.12 2.32 -13.98
C PRO A 45 0.65 2.21 -12.52
N LYS A 46 -0.43 1.46 -12.28
CA LYS A 46 -1.01 1.29 -10.94
C LYS A 46 -0.18 0.29 -10.14
N VAL A 47 0.50 0.77 -9.08
CA VAL A 47 1.25 -0.08 -8.16
C VAL A 47 0.48 -0.22 -6.85
N ARG A 48 0.18 -1.47 -6.48
CA ARG A 48 -0.62 -1.80 -5.28
C ARG A 48 0.21 -1.63 -4.00
N VAL A 49 -0.44 -1.19 -2.93
CA VAL A 49 0.15 -1.23 -1.57
C VAL A 49 0.34 -2.68 -1.12
N ILE A 50 1.59 -3.09 -0.88
CA ILE A 50 1.90 -4.43 -0.36
C ILE A 50 1.54 -4.48 1.13
N LYS A 51 0.52 -5.26 1.48
CA LYS A 51 0.15 -5.52 2.87
C LYS A 51 1.00 -6.68 3.39
N THR A 52 2.07 -6.37 4.10
CA THR A 52 2.86 -7.39 4.79
C THR A 52 2.05 -7.93 5.97
N VAL A 53 1.77 -9.23 5.97
CA VAL A 53 1.16 -9.93 7.12
C VAL A 53 2.24 -10.20 8.16
N VAL A 54 2.60 -9.17 8.92
CA VAL A 54 3.50 -9.30 10.07
C VAL A 54 2.71 -9.99 11.20
N GLY A 55 3.09 -11.23 11.56
CA GLY A 55 2.52 -11.90 12.74
C GLY A 55 1.78 -13.23 12.53
N LYS A 56 1.80 -13.85 11.33
CA LYS A 56 1.37 -15.26 11.22
C LYS A 56 2.36 -16.16 11.96
N LYS A 57 2.07 -16.49 13.22
CA LYS A 57 2.74 -17.60 13.94
C LYS A 57 2.60 -18.86 13.09
N LYS A 58 3.71 -19.44 12.65
CA LYS A 58 3.72 -20.80 12.07
C LYS A 58 3.13 -21.74 13.12
N LYS A 59 1.95 -22.30 12.88
CA LYS A 59 1.43 -23.41 13.68
C LYS A 59 2.43 -24.56 13.49
N LYS A 60 3.20 -24.89 14.53
CA LYS A 60 4.00 -26.13 14.53
C LYS A 60 3.01 -27.30 14.53
N THR A 61 2.75 -27.88 13.37
CA THR A 61 2.22 -29.25 13.30
C THR A 61 3.40 -30.18 13.56
N LYS A 62 3.56 -30.56 14.83
CA LYS A 62 4.20 -31.83 15.20
C LYS A 62 3.08 -32.77 15.66
N LYS A 63 3.24 -34.04 15.31
CA LYS A 63 2.31 -35.19 15.28
C LYS A 63 1.65 -35.38 13.91
N ASP A 64 1.75 -36.54 13.24
CA ASP A 64 2.26 -37.85 13.64
C ASP A 64 2.58 -38.67 12.37
N GLU A 65 3.29 -39.78 12.57
CA GLU A 65 3.73 -40.83 11.63
C GLU A 65 2.66 -41.32 10.65
N GLU A 66 3.05 -41.47 9.37
CA GLU A 66 2.85 -42.65 8.48
C GLU A 66 3.14 -42.25 7.03
N LYS A 67 4.38 -42.45 6.58
CA LYS A 67 4.76 -43.25 5.39
C LYS A 67 6.27 -43.25 5.20
#